data_AF-A0A957UEW0-F1
#
_entry.id   AF-A0A957UEW0-F1
#
_cell.length_a   1.000
_cell.length_b   1.000
_cell.length_c   1.000
_cell.angle_alpha   90.00
_cell.angle_beta   90.00
_cell.angle_gamma   90.00
#
_symmetry.space_group_name_H-M   'P 1'
#
loop_
_entity.id
_entity.type
_entity.pdbx_description
1 polymer ?
#
loop_
_entity_poly.entity_id
_entity_poly.type
_entity_poly.pdbx_seq_one_letter_code
_entity_poly.pdbx_strand_id
1 'polypeptide(L)'
;MSNKYSPAEIEPKWQQIWEEQQLYRATEDPERPKWYALTMLPYPSGDLHTGHWYAYTPSDAGARYRRMNGYNVLFPIGFDAFGLPAENAAIKRGAHPVTWTYANIEQMRTQLRRMGAMWAWEHEAVSCDPEYYKWSQWFF
;
A
#
# COMPACT_ATOMS: atom_id res chain seq x y z
N MET A 1 -14.25 -21.51 21.24
CA MET A 1 -13.32 -20.39 21.03
C MET A 1 -12.22 -20.50 22.08
N SER A 2 -10.95 -20.27 21.72
CA SER A 2 -9.86 -20.17 22.71
C SER A 2 -10.16 -18.99 23.65
N ASN A 3 -9.92 -19.15 24.96
CA ASN A 3 -10.14 -18.08 25.95
C ASN A 3 -9.05 -17.00 25.94
N LYS A 4 -8.01 -17.13 25.10
CA LYS A 4 -6.91 -16.15 24.98
C LYS A 4 -6.85 -15.60 23.56
N TYR A 5 -6.83 -14.27 23.44
CA TYR A 5 -6.59 -13.57 22.17
C TYR A 5 -5.17 -13.87 21.66
N SER A 6 -5.05 -14.33 20.41
CA SER A 6 -3.79 -14.66 19.73
C SER A 6 -3.75 -13.96 18.36
N PRO A 7 -3.16 -12.75 18.26
CA PRO A 7 -3.07 -12.02 16.99
C PRO A 7 -2.34 -12.82 15.90
N ALA A 8 -1.27 -13.53 16.29
CA ALA A 8 -0.46 -14.34 15.39
C ALA A 8 -1.24 -15.46 14.68
N GLU A 9 -2.34 -15.93 15.27
CA GLU A 9 -3.24 -16.91 14.64
C GLU A 9 -4.39 -16.24 13.87
N ILE A 10 -4.87 -15.08 14.36
CA ILE A 10 -6.07 -14.41 13.85
C ILE A 10 -5.76 -13.55 12.63
N GLU A 11 -4.68 -12.75 12.66
CA GLU A 11 -4.35 -11.78 11.61
C GLU A 11 -4.04 -12.46 10.28
N PRO A 12 -3.15 -13.47 10.19
CA PRO A 12 -2.83 -14.10 8.91
C PRO A 12 -4.05 -14.80 8.30
N LYS A 13 -4.89 -15.41 9.14
CA LYS A 13 -6.13 -16.06 8.70
C LYS A 13 -7.05 -15.09 7.98
N TRP A 14 -7.33 -13.93 8.58
CA TRP A 14 -8.24 -12.95 7.97
C TRP A 14 -7.63 -12.24 6.77
N GLN A 15 -6.34 -11.92 6.81
CA GLN A 15 -5.62 -11.35 5.68
C GLN A 15 -5.70 -12.29 4.46
N GLN A 16 -5.48 -13.59 4.67
CA GLN A 16 -5.62 -14.61 3.62
C GLN A 16 -7.05 -14.66 3.07
N ILE A 17 -8.07 -14.73 3.94
CA ILE A 17 -9.48 -14.76 3.51
C ILE A 17 -9.83 -13.52 2.68
N TRP A 18 -9.39 -12.32 3.08
CA TRP A 18 -9.68 -11.10 2.35
C TRP A 18 -9.00 -11.07 0.98
N GLU A 19 -7.77 -11.57 0.87
CA GLU A 19 -7.05 -11.68 -0.41
C GLU A 19 -7.73 -12.71 -1.34
N GLU A 20 -8.03 -13.90 -0.84
CA GLU A 20 -8.67 -14.99 -1.60
C GLU A 20 -10.05 -14.59 -2.12
N GLN A 21 -10.80 -13.83 -1.32
CA GLN A 21 -12.12 -13.30 -1.72
C GLN A 21 -12.02 -12.04 -2.58
N GLN A 22 -10.81 -11.52 -2.82
CA GLN A 22 -10.58 -10.22 -3.45
C GLN A 22 -11.42 -9.11 -2.81
N LEU A 23 -11.58 -9.16 -1.47
CA LEU A 23 -12.57 -8.36 -0.75
C LEU A 23 -12.38 -6.86 -0.95
N TYR A 24 -11.14 -6.41 -1.11
CA TYR A 24 -10.80 -4.98 -1.27
C TYR A 24 -10.47 -4.59 -2.70
N ARG A 25 -10.78 -5.46 -3.67
CA ARG A 25 -10.71 -5.15 -5.08
C ARG A 25 -11.60 -3.95 -5.41
N ALA A 26 -11.04 -2.97 -6.10
CA ALA A 26 -11.78 -1.83 -6.60
C ALA A 26 -12.35 -2.20 -7.99
N THR A 27 -13.65 -2.06 -8.14
CA THR A 27 -14.33 -2.33 -9.41
C THR A 27 -15.10 -1.08 -9.81
N GLU A 28 -15.26 -0.83 -11.11
CA GLU A 28 -16.12 0.24 -11.56
C GLU A 28 -17.58 -0.23 -11.46
N ASP A 29 -18.24 0.16 -10.37
CA ASP A 29 -19.64 -0.15 -10.10
C ASP A 29 -20.45 1.15 -10.11
N PRO A 30 -21.22 1.42 -11.19
CA PRO A 30 -22.02 2.64 -11.31
C PRO A 30 -23.26 2.65 -10.42
N GLU A 31 -23.66 1.52 -9.84
CA GLU A 31 -24.84 1.43 -8.96
C GLU A 31 -24.53 1.90 -7.54
N ARG A 32 -23.25 2.01 -7.19
CA ARG A 32 -22.79 2.43 -5.86
C ARG A 32 -22.11 3.79 -5.91
N PRO A 33 -22.31 4.64 -4.87
CA PRO A 33 -21.60 5.92 -4.81
C PRO A 33 -20.09 5.67 -4.67
N LYS A 34 -19.30 6.31 -5.54
CA LYS A 34 -17.83 6.21 -5.50
C LYS A 34 -17.24 6.91 -4.29
N TRP A 35 -16.18 6.35 -3.73
CA TRP A 35 -15.35 7.01 -2.73
C TRP A 35 -13.88 6.71 -2.99
N TYR A 36 -13.08 7.75 -3.19
CA TYR A 36 -11.63 7.61 -3.28
C TYR A 36 -11.02 8.03 -1.94
N ALA A 37 -10.56 7.05 -1.17
CA ALA A 37 -9.72 7.29 0.00
C ALA A 37 -8.24 7.31 -0.44
N LEU A 38 -7.46 8.27 0.04
CA LEU A 38 -6.04 8.36 -0.29
C LEU A 38 -5.24 8.71 0.96
N THR A 39 -4.08 8.06 1.07
CA THR A 39 -3.02 8.44 2.01
C THR A 39 -1.73 8.65 1.21
N MET A 40 -0.80 9.45 1.75
CA MET A 40 0.44 9.75 1.03
C MET A 40 1.27 8.49 0.83
N LEU A 41 1.75 8.29 -0.41
CA LEU A 41 2.58 7.13 -0.75
C LEU A 41 3.92 7.21 -0.01
N PRO A 42 4.46 6.08 0.47
CA PRO A 42 5.76 6.05 1.11
C PRO A 42 6.90 6.15 0.10
N TYR A 43 8.04 6.69 0.55
CA TYR A 43 9.32 6.52 -0.13
C TYR A 43 9.94 5.17 0.25
N PRO A 44 10.45 4.36 -0.71
CA PRO A 44 11.09 3.07 -0.45
C PRO A 44 12.53 3.21 0.08
N SER A 45 12.67 3.88 1.22
CA SER A 45 13.95 4.23 1.84
C SER A 45 14.44 3.20 2.88
N GLY A 46 13.62 2.20 3.19
CA GLY A 46 13.89 1.15 4.17
C GLY A 46 12.60 0.51 4.68
N ASP A 47 12.49 0.31 6.00
CA ASP A 47 11.28 -0.22 6.63
C ASP A 47 10.23 0.85 6.97
N LEU A 48 8.96 0.45 7.07
CA LEU A 48 7.91 1.29 7.63
C LEU A 48 8.20 1.66 9.09
N HIS A 49 8.30 2.96 9.39
CA HIS A 49 8.29 3.50 10.75
C HIS A 49 6.88 3.86 11.27
N THR A 50 6.75 4.15 12.57
CA THR A 50 5.49 4.53 13.25
C THR A 50 4.72 5.68 12.59
N GLY A 51 5.42 6.63 11.95
CA GLY A 51 4.76 7.70 11.17
C GLY A 51 3.89 7.18 10.03
N HIS A 52 4.29 6.08 9.35
CA HIS A 52 3.45 5.45 8.33
C HIS A 52 2.19 4.85 8.95
N TRP A 53 2.33 4.13 10.07
CA TRP A 53 1.18 3.57 10.80
C TRP A 53 0.20 4.65 11.25
N TYR A 54 0.71 5.77 11.75
CA TYR A 54 -0.09 6.92 12.16
C TYR A 54 -0.85 7.54 10.98
N ALA A 55 -0.27 7.59 9.78
CA ALA A 55 -0.94 8.10 8.59
C ALA A 55 -1.93 7.11 7.98
N TYR A 56 -1.60 5.81 7.99
CA TYR A 56 -2.35 4.79 7.23
C TYR A 56 -3.55 4.26 8.02
N THR A 57 -3.41 4.09 9.33
CA THR A 57 -4.47 3.50 10.17
C THR A 57 -5.75 4.34 10.18
N PRO A 58 -5.71 5.68 10.36
CA PRO A 58 -6.92 6.50 10.30
C PRO A 58 -7.54 6.55 8.90
N SER A 59 -6.71 6.59 7.86
CA SER A 59 -7.17 6.53 6.46
C SER A 59 -7.88 5.20 6.17
N ASP A 60 -7.32 4.07 6.58
CA ASP A 60 -7.93 2.74 6.45
C ASP A 60 -9.25 2.64 7.22
N ALA A 61 -9.29 3.12 8.47
CA ALA A 61 -10.51 3.15 9.27
C ALA A 61 -11.63 3.97 8.58
N GLY A 62 -11.29 5.14 8.03
CA GLY A 62 -12.23 5.97 7.27
C GLY A 62 -12.71 5.29 5.98
N ALA A 63 -11.81 4.62 5.26
CA ALA A 63 -12.12 3.88 4.04
C ALA A 63 -13.06 2.68 4.34
N ARG A 64 -12.77 1.91 5.40
CA ARG A 64 -13.62 0.82 5.91
C ARG A 64 -15.00 1.33 6.31
N TYR A 65 -15.07 2.44 7.03
CA TYR A 65 -16.34 3.07 7.40
C TYR A 65 -17.16 3.41 6.16
N ARG A 66 -16.57 4.05 5.14
CA ARG A 66 -17.27 4.36 3.89
C ARG A 66 -17.76 3.09 3.18
N ARG A 67 -16.94 2.04 3.12
CA ARG A 67 -17.33 0.75 2.53
C ARG A 67 -18.54 0.13 3.25
N MET A 68 -18.55 0.17 4.58
CA MET A 68 -19.69 -0.29 5.39
C MET A 68 -20.97 0.52 5.18
N ASN A 69 -20.86 1.77 4.71
CA ASN A 69 -21.98 2.63 4.33
C ASN A 69 -22.39 2.48 2.84
N GLY A 70 -21.98 1.39 2.18
CA GLY A 70 -22.40 1.06 0.81
C GLY A 70 -21.58 1.69 -0.32
N TYR A 71 -20.61 2.55 0.00
CA TYR A 71 -19.76 3.17 -1.02
C TYR A 71 -18.88 2.13 -1.72
N ASN A 72 -18.63 2.37 -3.00
CA ASN A 72 -17.60 1.69 -3.77
C ASN A 72 -16.27 2.41 -3.52
N VAL A 73 -15.42 1.81 -2.67
CA VAL A 73 -14.22 2.45 -2.13
C VAL A 73 -12.98 1.99 -2.90
N LEU A 74 -12.25 2.94 -3.47
CA LEU A 74 -10.86 2.77 -3.91
C LEU A 74 -9.93 3.31 -2.82
N PHE A 75 -9.04 2.47 -2.31
CA PHE A 75 -7.97 2.86 -1.38
C PHE A 75 -6.63 2.28 -1.88
N PRO A 76 -5.96 2.97 -2.82
CA PRO A 76 -4.76 2.45 -3.45
C PRO A 76 -3.54 2.69 -2.58
N ILE A 77 -2.46 2.00 -2.92
CA ILE A 77 -1.13 2.18 -2.35
C ILE A 77 -0.12 2.18 -3.51
N GLY A 78 1.14 2.39 -3.20
CA GLY A 78 2.21 2.52 -4.18
C GLY A 78 3.47 3.01 -3.51
N PHE A 79 4.44 3.40 -4.31
CA PHE A 79 5.76 3.85 -3.85
C PHE A 79 6.21 5.06 -4.65
N ASP A 80 6.52 6.15 -3.95
CA ASP A 80 7.22 7.27 -4.54
C ASP A 80 8.72 6.95 -4.56
N ALA A 81 9.20 6.42 -5.68
CA ALA A 81 10.41 5.61 -5.76
C ALA A 81 11.60 6.30 -6.46
N PHE A 82 11.43 7.52 -6.96
CA PHE A 82 12.54 8.37 -7.39
C PHE A 82 13.09 9.24 -6.24
N GLY A 83 14.24 9.87 -6.49
CA GLY A 83 14.74 10.98 -5.69
C GLY A 83 15.91 10.65 -4.76
N LEU A 84 16.46 11.73 -4.19
CA LEU A 84 17.64 11.70 -3.33
C LEU A 84 17.54 10.77 -2.11
N PRO A 85 16.38 10.57 -1.45
CA PRO A 85 16.31 9.65 -0.31
C PRO A 85 16.70 8.20 -0.66
N ALA A 86 16.18 7.67 -1.77
CA ALA A 86 16.48 6.32 -2.23
C ALA A 86 17.92 6.20 -2.72
N GLU A 87 18.40 7.20 -3.48
CA GLU A 87 19.76 7.25 -3.99
C GLU A 87 20.80 7.34 -2.86
N ASN A 88 20.61 8.25 -1.90
CA ASN A 88 21.51 8.39 -0.74
C ASN A 88 21.54 7.13 0.13
N ALA A 89 20.40 6.45 0.27
CA ALA A 89 20.31 5.20 1.03
C ALA A 89 21.06 4.05 0.32
N ALA A 90 21.04 4.01 -1.01
CA ALA A 90 21.78 3.06 -1.83
C ALA A 90 23.29 3.32 -1.76
N ILE A 91 23.72 4.59 -1.91
CA ILE A 91 25.13 5.00 -1.81
C ILE A 91 25.73 4.61 -0.46
N LYS A 92 25.04 4.92 0.65
CA LYS A 92 25.51 4.57 2.01
C LYS A 92 25.74 3.07 2.22
N ARG A 93 25.11 2.22 1.42
CA ARG A 93 25.19 0.76 1.50
C ARG A 93 26.00 0.12 0.37
N GLY A 94 26.59 0.93 -0.51
CA GLY A 94 27.34 0.44 -1.67
C GLY A 94 26.49 -0.37 -2.65
N ALA A 95 25.18 -0.08 -2.71
CA ALA A 95 24.22 -0.78 -3.58
C ALA A 95 23.83 0.08 -4.78
N HIS A 96 23.44 -0.57 -5.89
CA HIS A 96 22.86 0.13 -7.03
C HIS A 96 21.46 0.66 -6.68
N PRO A 97 21.09 1.92 -7.00
CA PRO A 97 19.81 2.51 -6.59
C PRO A 97 18.59 1.68 -6.99
N VAL A 98 18.58 1.14 -8.21
CA VAL A 98 17.48 0.28 -8.69
C VAL A 98 17.31 -0.97 -7.81
N THR A 99 18.39 -1.71 -7.55
CA THR A 99 18.30 -2.96 -6.78
C THR A 99 17.94 -2.66 -5.32
N TRP A 100 18.45 -1.55 -4.78
CA TRP A 100 18.12 -1.07 -3.44
C TRP A 100 16.64 -0.69 -3.31
N THR A 101 16.12 0.10 -4.26
CA THR A 101 14.72 0.57 -4.28
C THR A 101 13.75 -0.61 -4.34
N TYR A 102 13.92 -1.53 -5.29
CA TYR A 102 13.02 -2.68 -5.40
C TYR A 102 13.11 -3.63 -4.20
N ALA A 103 14.30 -3.84 -3.62
CA ALA A 103 14.43 -4.64 -2.40
C ALA A 103 13.63 -4.02 -1.22
N ASN A 104 13.65 -2.69 -1.08
CA ASN A 104 12.84 -2.02 -0.07
C ASN A 104 11.34 -2.07 -0.40
N ILE A 105 10.96 -1.94 -1.66
CA ILE A 105 9.55 -2.09 -2.10
C ILE A 105 9.01 -3.46 -1.68
N GLU A 106 9.73 -4.55 -1.95
CA GLU A 106 9.31 -5.91 -1.55
C GLU A 106 9.15 -6.05 -0.03
N GLN A 107 10.12 -5.51 0.72
CA GLN A 107 10.09 -5.53 2.18
C GLN A 107 8.91 -4.73 2.74
N MET A 108 8.69 -3.52 2.23
CA MET A 108 7.59 -2.67 2.65
C MET A 108 6.24 -3.24 2.21
N ARG A 109 6.15 -3.90 1.05
CA ARG A 109 4.94 -4.62 0.62
C ARG A 109 4.57 -5.70 1.63
N THR A 110 5.55 -6.44 2.14
CA THR A 110 5.34 -7.42 3.22
C THR A 110 4.81 -6.77 4.50
N GLN A 111 5.35 -5.60 4.88
CA GLN A 111 4.90 -4.86 6.06
C GLN A 111 3.50 -4.26 5.89
N LEU A 112 3.20 -3.68 4.73
CA LEU A 112 1.88 -3.15 4.36
C LEU A 112 0.82 -4.25 4.30
N ARG A 113 1.16 -5.45 3.81
CA ARG A 113 0.26 -6.61 3.85
C ARG A 113 0.01 -7.07 5.29
N ARG A 114 1.03 -7.12 6.14
CA ARG A 114 0.89 -7.43 7.57
C ARG A 114 0.05 -6.39 8.32
N MET A 115 0.04 -5.14 7.90
CA MET A 115 -0.83 -4.10 8.45
C MET A 115 -2.32 -4.43 8.26
N GLY A 116 -2.68 -5.19 7.22
CA GLY A 116 -4.05 -5.63 6.98
C GLY A 116 -5.02 -4.51 6.59
N ALA A 117 -4.52 -3.39 6.08
CA ALA A 117 -5.35 -2.32 5.52
C ALA A 117 -6.01 -2.75 4.20
N MET A 118 -7.07 -2.05 3.79
CA MET A 118 -7.88 -2.37 2.61
C MET A 118 -7.25 -1.93 1.28
N TRP A 119 -5.95 -2.15 1.14
CA TRP A 119 -5.20 -1.76 -0.06
C TRP A 119 -5.78 -2.41 -1.32
N ALA A 120 -6.08 -1.58 -2.31
CA ALA A 120 -6.41 -2.04 -3.65
C ALA A 120 -5.12 -2.37 -4.42
N TRP A 121 -4.49 -3.51 -4.10
CA TRP A 121 -3.18 -3.94 -4.63
C TRP A 121 -3.11 -4.00 -6.17
N GLU A 122 -4.23 -4.21 -6.85
CA GLU A 122 -4.28 -4.20 -8.33
C GLU A 122 -3.98 -2.82 -8.95
N HIS A 123 -4.05 -1.77 -8.13
CA HIS A 123 -3.74 -0.39 -8.49
C HIS A 123 -2.43 0.09 -7.84
N GLU A 124 -1.55 -0.83 -7.43
CA GLU A 124 -0.21 -0.47 -6.95
C GLU A 124 0.57 0.26 -8.04
N ALA A 125 1.13 1.43 -7.72
CA ALA A 125 1.96 2.20 -8.62
C ALA A 125 3.36 2.45 -8.03
N VAL A 126 4.40 2.27 -8.83
CA VAL A 126 5.78 2.56 -8.46
C VAL A 126 6.31 3.67 -9.39
N SER A 127 6.62 4.84 -8.82
CA SER A 127 6.88 6.03 -9.66
C SER A 127 8.16 5.93 -10.50
N CYS A 128 9.09 5.03 -10.14
CA CYS A 128 10.31 4.77 -10.92
C CYS A 128 10.13 3.75 -12.06
N ASP A 129 8.95 3.16 -12.23
CA ASP A 129 8.69 2.24 -13.34
C ASP A 129 8.56 3.00 -14.67
N PRO A 130 9.17 2.53 -15.78
CA PRO A 130 9.00 3.14 -17.10
C PRO A 130 7.55 3.25 -17.54
N GLU A 131 6.72 2.27 -17.17
CA GLU A 131 5.29 2.27 -17.46
C GLU A 131 4.52 3.37 -16.72
N TYR A 132 5.07 3.88 -15.61
CA TYR A 132 4.54 5.01 -14.88
C TYR A 132 5.10 6.34 -15.42
N TYR A 133 6.43 6.52 -15.37
CA TYR A 133 7.02 7.84 -15.64
C TYR A 133 6.95 8.27 -17.11
N LYS A 134 6.71 7.35 -18.06
CA LYS A 134 6.48 7.70 -19.47
C LYS A 134 5.35 8.72 -19.64
N TRP A 135 4.35 8.69 -18.77
CA TRP A 135 3.24 9.65 -18.79
C TRP A 135 3.65 11.03 -18.26
N SER A 136 4.54 11.07 -17.27
CA SER A 136 5.15 12.33 -16.82
C SER A 136 6.02 12.96 -17.90
N GLN A 137 6.78 12.15 -18.65
CA GLN A 137 7.58 12.60 -19.80
C GLN A 137 6.71 13.05 -20.97
N TRP A 138 5.63 12.32 -21.26
CA TRP A 138 4.70 12.67 -22.34
C TRP A 138 3.96 13.99 -22.09
N PHE A 139 3.64 14.29 -20.83
CA PHE A 139 2.93 15.52 -20.46
C PHE A 139 3.81 16.77 -20.46
N PHE A 140 5.12 16.63 -20.24
CA PHE A 140 6.08 17.73 -20.22
C PHE A 140 6.37 18.27 -21.63
#